data_AF-A0A3D0WR42-F1
#
_entry.id   AF-A0A3D0WR42-F1
#
_cell.length_a   1.000
_cell.length_b   1.000
_cell.length_c   1.000
_cell.angle_alpha   90.00
_cell.angle_beta   90.00
_cell.angle_gamma   90.00
#
_symmetry.space_group_name_H-M   'P 1'
#
loop_
_entity.id
_entity.type
_entity.pdbx_description
1 polymer ?
#
loop_
_entity_poly.entity_id
_entity_poly.type
_entity_poly.pdbx_seq_one_letter_code
_entity_poly.pdbx_strand_id
1 'polypeptide(L)'
;MTPTLYYVVCAVLSVTVLLGISMMSRVKTAVRGNIISAASVLAGIVVTLLYNRIASVGSIYVYMLVGVVIGSAFAVRVKMIQMPQLVALLNGVGGLASALVGILTLLGVGQWVSDFPVFSNVTAVLAIVVGVITLVGSLVAAGKLHKLLSQRPVIWKNHAAVLNFSLIVLTVSVVYSAFAGNVFGLPADVALILLISIAFSTLFGFAFSIRVGGADMPITISLLNSLSGVAGAIAGMAISDILLVSVGGIVGASGLFLTQIMCRSMNRSLMDILTGKTSVSGKKVVQPQPVMEEPKSETPDEQPGKPSAGEILRNARSVIIVPGDRKSVV
;
A
#
# COMPACT_ATOMS: atom_id res chain seq x y z
N MET A 1 3.84 -27.72 20.52
CA MET A 1 3.52 -26.44 21.17
C MET A 1 2.04 -26.42 21.49
N THR A 2 1.60 -25.99 22.68
CA THR A 2 0.17 -25.86 22.98
C THR A 2 -0.42 -24.63 22.27
N PRO A 3 -1.73 -24.61 21.94
CA PRO A 3 -2.38 -23.45 21.35
C PRO A 3 -2.27 -22.19 22.21
N THR A 4 -2.33 -22.33 23.53
CA THR A 4 -2.14 -21.22 24.48
C THR A 4 -0.75 -20.60 24.38
N LEU A 5 0.30 -21.42 24.26
CA LEU A 5 1.66 -20.93 24.09
C LEU A 5 1.85 -20.25 22.73
N TYR A 6 1.23 -20.76 21.66
CA TYR A 6 1.17 -20.07 20.36
C TYR A 6 0.53 -18.68 20.49
N TYR A 7 -0.65 -18.64 21.11
CA TYR A 7 -1.31 -17.49 21.74
C TYR A 7 -0.37 -16.37 22.17
N VAL A 8 0.35 -16.70 23.23
CA VAL A 8 1.22 -15.78 23.95
C VAL A 8 2.40 -15.36 23.08
N VAL A 9 3.04 -16.28 22.36
CA VAL A 9 4.17 -15.97 21.48
C VAL A 9 3.74 -15.00 20.37
N CYS A 10 2.60 -15.25 19.72
CA CYS A 10 2.08 -14.36 18.68
C CYS A 10 1.80 -12.96 19.22
N ALA A 11 1.19 -12.84 20.41
CA ALA A 11 0.95 -11.55 21.04
C ALA A 11 2.26 -10.80 21.35
N VAL A 12 3.26 -11.48 21.91
CA VAL A 12 4.58 -10.89 22.19
C VAL A 12 5.27 -10.42 20.90
N LEU A 13 5.24 -11.23 19.84
CA LEU A 13 5.82 -10.86 18.55
C LEU A 13 5.12 -9.65 17.96
N SER A 14 3.79 -9.57 17.99
CA SER A 14 3.03 -8.43 17.49
C SER A 14 3.32 -7.14 18.27
N VAL A 15 3.42 -7.23 19.60
CA VAL A 15 3.85 -6.09 20.43
C VAL A 15 5.28 -5.67 20.07
N THR A 16 6.18 -6.63 19.83
CA THR A 16 7.57 -6.33 19.47
C THR A 16 7.67 -5.67 18.08
N VAL A 17 6.83 -6.08 17.12
CA VAL A 17 6.69 -5.38 15.82
C VAL A 17 6.20 -3.95 16.02
N LEU A 18 5.16 -3.74 16.84
CA LEU A 18 4.63 -2.41 17.15
C LEU A 18 5.69 -1.52 17.81
N LEU A 19 6.45 -2.06 18.76
CA LEU A 19 7.57 -1.36 19.39
C LEU A 19 8.65 -0.99 18.37
N GLY A 20 8.99 -1.90 17.46
CA GLY A 20 9.93 -1.63 16.37
C GLY A 20 9.48 -0.47 15.48
N ILE A 21 8.20 -0.44 15.08
CA ILE A 21 7.60 0.67 14.31
C ILE A 21 7.62 1.97 15.12
N SER A 22 7.27 1.92 16.41
CA SER A 22 7.35 3.08 17.29
C SER A 22 8.78 3.64 17.38
N MET A 23 9.78 2.77 17.47
CA MET A 23 11.20 3.16 17.50
C MET A 23 11.66 3.76 16.17
N MET A 24 11.05 3.40 15.03
CA MET A 24 11.31 4.02 13.73
C MET A 24 10.85 5.48 13.64
N SER A 25 9.92 5.92 14.48
CA SER A 25 9.50 7.33 14.54
C SER A 25 10.57 8.28 15.11
N ARG A 26 11.63 7.76 15.73
CA ARG A 26 12.72 8.55 16.33
C ARG A 26 14.04 8.23 15.64
N VAL A 27 14.71 9.26 15.12
CA VAL A 27 15.98 9.14 14.37
C VAL A 27 17.02 8.31 15.11
N LYS A 28 17.21 8.54 16.42
CA LYS A 28 18.22 7.83 17.25
C LYS A 28 17.96 6.33 17.37
N THR A 29 16.70 5.88 17.31
CA THR A 29 16.32 4.48 17.51
C THR A 29 15.88 3.78 16.23
N ALA A 30 15.84 4.49 15.10
CA ALA A 30 15.23 3.98 13.87
C ALA A 30 15.87 2.69 13.35
N VAL A 31 17.20 2.62 13.36
CA VAL A 31 17.94 1.41 12.94
C VAL A 31 17.62 0.22 13.84
N ARG A 32 17.62 0.43 15.16
CA ARG A 32 17.28 -0.62 16.14
C ARG A 32 15.84 -1.07 15.98
N GLY A 33 14.90 -0.14 15.77
CA GLY A 33 13.49 -0.44 15.52
C GLY A 33 13.32 -1.36 14.31
N ASN A 34 14.00 -1.05 13.21
CA ASN A 34 13.97 -1.87 12.00
C ASN A 34 14.50 -3.30 12.25
N ILE A 35 15.63 -3.44 12.95
CA ILE A 35 16.21 -4.76 13.29
C ILE A 35 15.24 -5.56 14.18
N ILE A 36 14.62 -4.93 15.18
CA ILE A 36 13.66 -5.57 16.08
C ILE A 36 12.43 -6.06 15.29
N SER A 37 11.87 -5.25 14.40
CA SER A 37 10.76 -5.66 13.54
C SER A 37 11.15 -6.82 12.62
N ALA A 38 12.33 -6.76 11.98
CA ALA A 38 12.80 -7.83 11.09
C ALA A 38 13.02 -9.15 11.83
N ALA A 39 13.63 -9.10 13.03
CA ALA A 39 13.84 -10.28 13.87
C ALA A 39 12.50 -10.87 14.36
N SER A 40 11.52 -10.01 14.68
CA SER A 40 10.18 -10.45 15.11
C SER A 40 9.42 -11.16 13.99
N VAL A 41 9.49 -10.63 12.75
CA VAL A 41 8.88 -11.28 11.59
C VAL A 41 9.56 -12.61 11.28
N LEU A 42 10.89 -12.66 11.33
CA LEU A 42 11.64 -13.91 11.15
C LEU A 42 11.28 -14.96 12.21
N ALA A 43 11.20 -14.56 13.48
CA ALA A 43 10.74 -15.42 14.56
C ALA A 43 9.30 -15.89 14.34
N GLY A 44 8.42 -15.02 13.84
CA GLY A 44 7.06 -15.38 13.43
C GLY A 44 7.03 -16.50 12.40
N ILE A 45 7.83 -16.41 11.34
CA ILE A 45 7.95 -17.48 10.32
C ILE A 45 8.34 -18.81 10.98
N VAL A 46 9.36 -18.81 11.84
CA VAL A 46 9.82 -20.03 12.53
C VAL A 46 8.73 -20.60 13.42
N VAL A 47 8.05 -19.77 14.20
CA VAL A 47 6.95 -20.18 15.09
C VAL A 47 5.80 -20.78 14.29
N THR A 48 5.42 -20.19 13.15
CA THR A 48 4.38 -20.71 12.26
C THR A 48 4.77 -22.08 11.67
N LEU A 49 6.01 -22.27 11.24
CA LEU A 49 6.50 -23.55 10.71
C LEU A 49 6.44 -24.68 11.76
N LEU A 50 6.83 -24.37 13.00
CA LEU A 50 6.84 -25.32 14.11
C LEU A 50 5.42 -25.64 14.61
N TYR A 51 4.56 -24.62 14.74
CA TYR A 51 3.20 -24.78 15.21
C TYR A 51 2.36 -25.64 14.26
N ASN A 52 2.43 -25.37 12.96
CA ASN A 52 1.70 -26.11 11.94
C ASN A 52 2.37 -27.45 11.55
N ARG A 53 3.51 -27.80 12.16
CA ARG A 53 4.28 -29.02 11.89
C ARG A 53 4.68 -29.19 10.41
N ILE A 54 4.95 -28.08 9.73
CA ILE A 54 5.32 -28.02 8.31
C ILE A 54 6.80 -27.75 8.08
N ALA A 55 7.61 -27.77 9.14
CA ALA A 55 9.06 -27.54 9.04
C ALA A 55 9.80 -28.57 8.16
N SER A 56 9.25 -29.77 7.95
CA SER A 56 9.82 -30.79 7.07
C SER A 56 9.48 -30.59 5.58
N VAL A 57 8.57 -29.68 5.25
CA VAL A 57 8.11 -29.46 3.87
C VAL A 57 9.16 -28.68 3.09
N GLY A 58 10.00 -29.40 2.35
CA GLY A 58 11.15 -28.85 1.63
C GLY A 58 10.81 -27.73 0.63
N SER A 59 9.64 -27.80 -0.02
CA SER A 59 9.20 -26.80 -1.01
C SER A 59 9.04 -25.40 -0.42
N ILE A 60 8.69 -25.29 0.87
CA ILE A 60 8.55 -23.99 1.55
C ILE A 60 9.88 -23.23 1.53
N TYR A 61 10.99 -23.91 1.81
CA TYR A 61 12.32 -23.29 1.80
C TYR A 61 12.76 -22.89 0.40
N VAL A 62 12.39 -23.65 -0.63
CA VAL A 62 12.66 -23.28 -2.03
C VAL A 62 11.93 -21.98 -2.39
N TYR A 63 10.63 -21.88 -2.10
CA TYR A 63 9.87 -20.67 -2.39
C TYR A 63 10.32 -19.46 -1.56
N MET A 64 10.66 -19.66 -0.28
CA MET A 64 11.27 -18.61 0.55
C MET A 64 12.62 -18.15 -0.02
N LEU A 65 13.47 -19.08 -0.43
CA LEU A 65 14.78 -18.76 -1.01
C LEU A 65 14.62 -17.94 -2.30
N VAL A 66 13.71 -18.34 -3.18
CA VAL A 66 13.40 -17.58 -4.41
C VAL A 66 12.94 -16.16 -4.07
N GLY A 67 12.03 -16.02 -3.09
CA GLY A 67 11.56 -14.72 -2.63
C GLY A 67 12.69 -13.85 -2.04
N VAL A 68 13.55 -14.41 -1.21
CA VAL A 68 14.70 -13.72 -0.61
C VAL A 68 15.69 -13.29 -1.69
N VAL A 69 16.02 -14.16 -2.65
CA VAL A 69 16.96 -13.86 -3.75
C VAL A 69 16.42 -12.71 -4.61
N ILE A 70 15.16 -12.80 -5.05
CA ILE A 70 14.56 -11.77 -5.91
C ILE A 70 14.42 -10.45 -5.13
N GLY A 71 13.89 -10.50 -3.90
CA GLY A 71 13.67 -9.31 -3.07
C GLY A 71 14.97 -8.59 -2.71
N SER A 72 15.99 -9.33 -2.29
CA SER A 72 17.32 -8.75 -1.98
C SER A 72 18.03 -8.22 -3.21
N ALA A 73 17.92 -8.89 -4.35
CA ALA A 73 18.49 -8.41 -5.61
C ALA A 73 17.91 -7.05 -6.01
N PHE A 74 16.59 -6.86 -5.90
CA PHE A 74 15.98 -5.55 -6.16
C PHE A 74 16.37 -4.51 -5.10
N ALA A 75 16.39 -4.88 -3.82
CA ALA A 75 16.71 -3.96 -2.73
C ALA A 75 18.13 -3.38 -2.83
N VAL A 76 19.10 -4.17 -3.30
CA VAL A 76 20.52 -3.75 -3.38
C VAL A 76 20.84 -3.02 -4.70
N ARG A 77 20.13 -3.34 -5.80
CA ARG A 77 20.44 -2.80 -7.14
C ARG A 77 19.75 -1.49 -7.47
N VAL A 78 18.66 -1.13 -6.79
CA VAL A 78 17.86 0.07 -7.11
C VAL A 78 18.51 1.32 -6.54
N LYS A 79 18.54 2.40 -7.33
CA LYS A 79 19.09 3.69 -6.90
C LYS A 79 18.22 4.33 -5.81
N MET A 80 18.81 5.09 -4.90
CA MET A 80 18.07 5.76 -3.81
C MET A 80 16.93 6.68 -4.30
N ILE A 81 17.11 7.32 -5.46
CA ILE A 81 16.07 8.16 -6.10
C ILE A 81 14.85 7.35 -6.60
N GLN A 82 15.02 6.04 -6.79
CA GLN A 82 14.01 5.10 -7.25
C GLN A 82 13.35 4.34 -6.09
N MET A 83 13.69 4.63 -4.84
CA MET A 83 13.13 3.94 -3.68
C MET A 83 11.58 3.98 -3.62
N PRO A 84 10.90 5.10 -3.93
CA PRO A 84 9.44 5.15 -3.84
C PRO A 84 8.72 4.12 -4.73
N GLN A 85 9.20 3.90 -5.96
CA GLN A 85 8.57 2.94 -6.88
C GLN A 85 8.88 1.48 -6.48
N LEU A 86 10.05 1.22 -5.88
CA LEU A 86 10.39 -0.10 -5.34
C LEU A 86 9.51 -0.43 -4.14
N VAL A 87 9.31 0.53 -3.23
CA VAL A 87 8.40 0.39 -2.09
C VAL A 87 6.97 0.10 -2.57
N ALA A 88 6.50 0.82 -3.59
CA ALA A 88 5.20 0.53 -4.20
C ALA A 88 5.14 -0.91 -4.74
N LEU A 89 6.13 -1.35 -5.51
CA LEU A 89 6.16 -2.70 -6.07
C LEU A 89 6.14 -3.79 -4.99
N LEU A 90 7.00 -3.67 -3.97
CA LEU A 90 7.06 -4.63 -2.86
C LEU A 90 5.75 -4.66 -2.07
N ASN A 91 5.12 -3.51 -1.88
CA ASN A 91 3.79 -3.43 -1.27
C ASN A 91 2.72 -4.15 -2.10
N GLY A 92 2.76 -3.99 -3.43
CA GLY A 92 1.88 -4.71 -4.34
C GLY A 92 2.01 -6.24 -4.22
N VAL A 93 3.24 -6.74 -4.08
CA VAL A 93 3.51 -8.18 -3.83
C VAL A 93 2.92 -8.62 -2.49
N GLY A 94 2.97 -7.80 -1.44
CA GLY A 94 2.29 -8.07 -0.18
C GLY A 94 0.77 -8.19 -0.33
N GLY A 95 0.15 -7.27 -1.10
CA GLY A 95 -1.27 -7.36 -1.45
C GLY A 95 -1.62 -8.64 -2.24
N LEU A 96 -0.77 -9.03 -3.19
CA LEU A 96 -0.93 -10.29 -3.93
C LEU A 96 -0.84 -11.51 -3.01
N ALA A 97 0.08 -11.52 -2.04
CA ALA A 97 0.19 -12.61 -1.07
C ALA A 97 -1.12 -12.77 -0.27
N SER A 98 -1.70 -11.68 0.22
CA SER A 98 -3.00 -11.70 0.92
C SER A 98 -4.14 -12.18 0.01
N ALA A 99 -4.15 -11.75 -1.26
CA ALA A 99 -5.13 -12.22 -2.23
C ALA A 99 -4.99 -13.72 -2.52
N LEU A 100 -3.77 -14.25 -2.64
CA LEU A 100 -3.51 -15.67 -2.83
C LEU A 100 -3.97 -16.49 -1.62
N VAL A 101 -3.73 -16.01 -0.40
CA VAL A 101 -4.27 -16.66 0.82
C VAL A 101 -5.80 -16.69 0.77
N GLY A 102 -6.45 -15.59 0.38
CA GLY A 102 -7.92 -15.56 0.20
C GLY A 102 -8.41 -16.54 -0.87
N ILE A 103 -7.75 -16.61 -2.02
CA ILE A 103 -8.09 -17.56 -3.10
C ILE A 103 -7.98 -19.00 -2.60
N LEU A 104 -6.86 -19.36 -1.96
CA LEU A 104 -6.64 -20.71 -1.44
C LEU A 104 -7.67 -21.07 -0.36
N THR A 105 -8.02 -20.12 0.50
CA THR A 105 -9.04 -20.29 1.53
C THR A 105 -10.41 -20.59 0.91
N LEU A 106 -10.81 -19.81 -0.10
CA LEU A 106 -12.10 -20.00 -0.77
C LEU A 106 -12.17 -21.31 -1.58
N LEU A 107 -11.03 -21.77 -2.09
CA LEU A 107 -10.90 -23.08 -2.76
C LEU A 107 -10.80 -24.25 -1.76
N GLY A 108 -10.77 -23.99 -0.45
CA GLY A 108 -10.60 -25.01 0.59
C GLY A 108 -9.21 -25.66 0.61
N VAL A 109 -8.21 -25.04 -0.03
CA VAL A 109 -6.85 -25.58 -0.12
C VAL A 109 -6.06 -25.21 1.12
N GLY A 110 -5.53 -26.22 1.82
CA GLY A 110 -4.71 -26.01 3.02
C GLY A 110 -5.50 -25.53 4.24
N GLN A 111 -6.83 -25.65 4.23
CA GLN A 111 -7.71 -25.32 5.35
C GLN A 111 -8.15 -26.59 6.08
N TRP A 112 -8.20 -26.52 7.41
CA TRP A 112 -8.95 -27.47 8.23
C TRP A 112 -10.44 -27.14 8.15
N VAL A 113 -11.31 -28.07 8.54
CA VAL A 113 -12.76 -27.80 8.62
C VAL A 113 -12.97 -26.58 9.53
N SER A 114 -13.53 -25.50 8.97
CA SER A 114 -13.78 -24.28 9.72
C SER A 114 -15.09 -24.41 10.49
N ASP A 115 -15.05 -24.11 11.79
CA ASP A 115 -16.26 -24.00 12.63
C ASP A 115 -17.15 -22.81 12.20
N PHE A 116 -16.57 -21.85 11.45
CA PHE A 116 -17.25 -20.64 10.97
C PHE A 116 -17.04 -20.45 9.45
N PRO A 117 -17.63 -21.32 8.61
CA PRO A 117 -17.38 -21.32 7.17
C PRO A 117 -17.82 -20.02 6.49
N VAL A 118 -18.93 -19.42 6.94
CA VAL A 118 -19.42 -18.13 6.42
C VAL A 118 -18.41 -17.01 6.70
N PHE A 119 -17.85 -16.95 7.91
CA PHE A 119 -16.86 -15.94 8.28
C PHE A 119 -15.57 -16.09 7.46
N SER A 120 -15.09 -17.32 7.30
CA SER A 120 -13.90 -17.62 6.49
C SER A 120 -14.10 -17.24 5.02
N ASN A 121 -15.27 -17.58 4.42
CA ASN A 121 -15.57 -17.21 3.03
C ASN A 121 -15.63 -15.68 2.82
N VAL A 122 -16.34 -14.97 3.71
CA VAL A 122 -16.48 -13.51 3.62
C VAL A 122 -15.14 -12.81 3.76
N THR A 123 -14.34 -13.22 4.74
CA THR A 123 -13.01 -12.65 4.95
C THR A 123 -12.03 -13.06 3.84
N ALA A 124 -12.13 -14.27 3.29
CA ALA A 124 -11.34 -14.69 2.12
C ALA A 124 -11.61 -13.80 0.91
N VAL A 125 -12.88 -13.59 0.54
CA VAL A 125 -13.23 -12.71 -0.60
C VAL A 125 -12.82 -11.28 -0.32
N LEU A 126 -12.99 -10.78 0.90
CA LEU A 126 -12.54 -9.45 1.26
C LEU A 126 -11.00 -9.30 1.16
N ALA A 127 -10.23 -10.32 1.55
CA ALA A 127 -8.76 -10.35 1.36
C ALA A 127 -8.37 -10.33 -0.12
N ILE A 128 -9.09 -11.06 -0.99
CA ILE A 128 -8.91 -11.02 -2.45
C ILE A 128 -9.16 -9.61 -2.97
N VAL A 129 -10.28 -9.00 -2.58
CA VAL A 129 -10.67 -7.68 -3.08
C VAL A 129 -9.62 -6.63 -2.70
N VAL A 130 -9.31 -6.50 -1.42
CA VAL A 130 -8.35 -5.50 -0.95
C VAL A 130 -6.94 -5.80 -1.45
N GLY A 131 -6.54 -7.08 -1.49
CA GLY A 131 -5.23 -7.52 -1.97
C GLY A 131 -5.01 -7.22 -3.46
N VAL A 132 -5.98 -7.52 -4.33
CA VAL A 132 -5.91 -7.24 -5.78
C VAL A 132 -5.96 -5.74 -6.06
N ILE A 133 -6.82 -4.98 -5.36
CA ILE A 133 -6.82 -3.50 -5.45
C ILE A 133 -5.44 -2.95 -5.10
N THR A 134 -4.84 -3.47 -4.03
CA THR A 134 -3.51 -3.04 -3.56
C THR A 134 -2.43 -3.37 -4.57
N LEU A 135 -2.44 -4.58 -5.13
CA LEU A 135 -1.50 -5.03 -6.17
C LEU A 135 -1.58 -4.10 -7.39
N VAL A 136 -2.77 -3.95 -7.97
CA VAL A 136 -2.96 -3.23 -9.22
C VAL A 136 -2.72 -1.74 -9.02
N GLY A 137 -3.21 -1.16 -7.92
CA GLY A 137 -2.91 0.23 -7.56
C GLY A 137 -1.41 0.47 -7.40
N SER A 138 -0.70 -0.44 -6.74
CA SER A 138 0.74 -0.31 -6.51
C SER A 138 1.55 -0.43 -7.81
N LEU A 139 1.14 -1.31 -8.73
CA LEU A 139 1.76 -1.44 -10.06
C LEU A 139 1.59 -0.16 -10.89
N VAL A 140 0.40 0.46 -10.87
CA VAL A 140 0.16 1.72 -11.57
C VAL A 140 0.98 2.86 -10.94
N ALA A 141 1.03 2.94 -9.61
CA ALA A 141 1.84 3.93 -8.90
C ALA A 141 3.34 3.78 -9.23
N ALA A 142 3.87 2.56 -9.18
CA ALA A 142 5.25 2.26 -9.56
C ALA A 142 5.51 2.61 -11.03
N GLY A 143 4.60 2.24 -11.95
CA GLY A 143 4.71 2.54 -13.38
C GLY A 143 4.75 4.04 -13.68
N LYS A 144 3.99 4.87 -12.95
CA LYS A 144 4.02 6.33 -13.09
C LYS A 144 5.32 6.95 -12.57
N LEU A 145 5.83 6.46 -11.44
CA LEU A 145 7.10 6.95 -10.89
C LEU A 145 8.29 6.54 -11.77
N HIS A 146 8.24 5.34 -12.35
CA HIS A 146 9.23 4.87 -13.32
C HIS A 146 9.05 5.48 -14.72
N LYS A 147 8.11 6.41 -14.90
CA LYS A 147 7.78 7.07 -16.19
C LYS A 147 7.40 6.08 -17.32
N LEU A 148 6.98 4.86 -16.98
CA LEU A 148 6.36 3.92 -17.92
C LEU A 148 4.93 4.35 -18.26
N LEU A 149 4.27 4.99 -17.31
CA LEU A 149 2.94 5.60 -17.45
C LEU A 149 3.05 7.12 -17.31
N SER A 150 2.10 7.85 -17.90
CA SER A 150 2.02 9.31 -17.75
C SER A 150 1.87 9.71 -16.28
N GLN A 151 2.71 10.63 -15.83
CA GLN A 151 2.62 11.21 -14.49
C GLN A 151 1.42 12.18 -14.35
N ARG A 152 0.77 12.55 -15.45
CA ARG A 152 -0.43 13.40 -15.40
C ARG A 152 -1.64 12.58 -14.94
N PRO A 153 -2.53 13.15 -14.12
CA PRO A 153 -3.84 12.54 -13.83
C PRO A 153 -4.59 12.20 -15.12
N VAL A 154 -5.08 10.96 -15.25
CA VAL A 154 -5.95 10.56 -16.37
C VAL A 154 -7.38 10.41 -15.84
N ILE A 155 -8.28 11.27 -16.32
CA ILE A 155 -9.68 11.29 -15.91
C ILE A 155 -10.54 10.88 -17.11
N TRP A 156 -11.36 9.85 -16.95
CA TRP A 156 -12.30 9.39 -17.98
C TRP A 156 -13.65 10.09 -17.85
N LYS A 157 -14.43 10.13 -18.94
CA LYS A 157 -15.75 10.81 -18.97
C LYS A 157 -16.69 10.33 -17.85
N ASN A 158 -16.74 9.03 -17.58
CA ASN A 158 -17.59 8.43 -16.54
C ASN A 158 -16.79 7.81 -15.39
N HIS A 159 -15.63 8.39 -15.05
CA HIS A 159 -14.68 7.77 -14.12
C HIS A 159 -15.28 7.50 -12.73
N ALA A 160 -16.04 8.44 -12.17
CA ALA A 160 -16.69 8.25 -10.88
C ALA A 160 -17.75 7.13 -10.91
N ALA A 161 -18.49 7.01 -12.01
CA ALA A 161 -19.45 5.93 -12.20
C ALA A 161 -18.76 4.56 -12.26
N VAL A 162 -17.61 4.45 -12.95
CA VAL A 162 -16.82 3.21 -13.00
C VAL A 162 -16.32 2.79 -11.60
N LEU A 163 -15.82 3.73 -10.80
CA LEU A 163 -15.38 3.46 -9.43
C LEU A 163 -16.54 3.04 -8.53
N ASN A 164 -17.65 3.76 -8.57
CA ASN A 164 -18.82 3.44 -7.75
C ASN A 164 -19.45 2.10 -8.17
N PHE A 165 -19.57 1.84 -9.47
CA PHE A 165 -20.10 0.59 -9.99
C PHE A 165 -19.23 -0.59 -9.59
N SER A 166 -17.90 -0.49 -9.77
CA SER A 166 -17.00 -1.55 -9.33
C SER A 166 -17.06 -1.77 -7.81
N LEU A 167 -17.15 -0.71 -7.01
CA LEU A 167 -17.32 -0.84 -5.55
C LEU A 167 -18.62 -1.55 -5.16
N ILE A 168 -19.74 -1.21 -5.82
CA ILE A 168 -21.03 -1.89 -5.62
C ILE A 168 -20.91 -3.39 -5.95
N VAL A 169 -20.36 -3.73 -7.12
CA VAL A 169 -20.19 -5.13 -7.54
C VAL A 169 -19.30 -5.90 -6.57
N LEU A 170 -18.21 -5.29 -6.10
CA LEU A 170 -17.32 -5.90 -5.10
C LEU A 170 -18.03 -6.13 -3.76
N THR A 171 -18.87 -5.18 -3.33
CA THR A 171 -19.66 -5.32 -2.10
C THR A 171 -20.67 -6.45 -2.23
N VAL A 172 -21.36 -6.55 -3.37
CA VAL A 172 -22.26 -7.66 -3.68
C VAL A 172 -21.52 -8.99 -3.70
N SER A 173 -20.32 -9.06 -4.29
CA SER A 173 -19.49 -10.27 -4.29
C SER A 173 -19.11 -10.72 -2.87
N VAL A 174 -18.71 -9.80 -2.00
CA VAL A 174 -18.40 -10.10 -0.59
C VAL A 174 -19.65 -10.60 0.14
N VAL A 175 -20.80 -9.94 -0.01
CA VAL A 175 -22.06 -10.38 0.63
C VAL A 175 -22.50 -11.74 0.10
N TYR A 176 -22.41 -11.95 -1.22
CA TYR A 176 -22.78 -13.21 -1.85
C TYR A 176 -21.88 -14.38 -1.39
N SER A 177 -20.61 -14.12 -1.07
CA SER A 177 -19.70 -15.14 -0.54
C SER A 177 -20.13 -15.74 0.79
N ALA A 178 -20.94 -15.02 1.59
CA ALA A 178 -21.53 -15.57 2.82
C ALA A 178 -22.48 -16.76 2.54
N PHE A 179 -23.00 -16.82 1.32
CA PHE A 179 -23.95 -17.82 0.86
C PHE A 179 -23.32 -18.89 -0.04
N ALA A 180 -22.02 -18.75 -0.35
CA ALA A 180 -21.28 -19.70 -1.16
C ALA A 180 -21.31 -21.10 -0.52
N GLY A 181 -21.65 -22.12 -1.30
CA GLY A 181 -21.78 -23.51 -0.85
C GLY A 181 -23.14 -23.88 -0.24
N ASN A 182 -23.99 -22.92 0.12
CA ASN A 182 -25.32 -23.18 0.71
C ASN A 182 -26.49 -22.96 -0.25
N VAL A 183 -26.33 -22.15 -1.31
CA VAL A 183 -27.46 -21.73 -2.15
C VAL A 183 -27.60 -22.53 -3.44
N PHE A 184 -26.51 -22.99 -4.09
CA PHE A 184 -26.62 -23.77 -5.34
C PHE A 184 -25.80 -25.06 -5.39
N GLY A 185 -24.94 -25.35 -4.40
CA GLY A 185 -24.18 -26.61 -4.34
C GLY A 185 -23.26 -26.88 -5.55
N LEU A 186 -23.02 -25.87 -6.39
CA LEU A 186 -22.24 -26.00 -7.62
C LEU A 186 -20.85 -25.39 -7.44
N PRO A 187 -19.77 -26.05 -7.93
CA PRO A 187 -18.43 -25.46 -7.99
C PRO A 187 -18.35 -24.18 -8.84
N ALA A 188 -19.38 -23.93 -9.67
CA ALA A 188 -19.54 -22.70 -10.44
C ALA A 188 -19.69 -21.44 -9.57
N ASP A 189 -20.23 -21.54 -8.36
CA ASP A 189 -20.45 -20.38 -7.47
C ASP A 189 -19.12 -19.76 -7.03
N VAL A 190 -18.16 -20.61 -6.63
CA VAL A 190 -16.84 -20.17 -6.16
C VAL A 190 -16.02 -19.59 -7.31
N ALA A 191 -16.01 -20.24 -8.47
CA ALA A 191 -15.31 -19.75 -9.66
C ALA A 191 -15.86 -18.38 -10.12
N LEU A 192 -17.19 -18.21 -10.09
CA LEU A 192 -17.84 -16.94 -10.43
C LEU A 192 -17.45 -15.82 -9.44
N ILE A 193 -17.50 -16.10 -8.13
CA ILE A 193 -17.09 -15.14 -7.09
C ILE A 193 -15.65 -14.72 -7.28
N LEU A 194 -14.74 -15.67 -7.53
CA LEU A 194 -13.33 -15.38 -7.78
C LEU A 194 -13.15 -14.50 -9.01
N LEU A 195 -13.78 -14.86 -10.13
CA LEU A 195 -13.67 -14.13 -11.39
C LEU A 195 -14.19 -12.69 -11.24
N ILE A 196 -15.38 -12.52 -10.65
CA ILE A 196 -15.96 -11.19 -10.40
C ILE A 196 -15.06 -10.38 -9.47
N SER A 197 -14.63 -10.97 -8.35
CA SER A 197 -13.79 -10.29 -7.36
C SER A 197 -12.48 -9.82 -7.97
N ILE A 198 -11.77 -10.68 -8.71
CA ILE A 198 -10.50 -10.34 -9.34
C ILE A 198 -10.70 -9.30 -10.45
N ALA A 199 -11.68 -9.48 -11.33
CA ALA A 199 -11.92 -8.58 -12.46
C ALA A 199 -12.28 -7.16 -11.99
N PHE A 200 -13.23 -7.04 -11.07
CA PHE A 200 -13.67 -5.73 -10.58
C PHE A 200 -12.67 -5.09 -9.61
N SER A 201 -11.89 -5.87 -8.87
CA SER A 201 -10.82 -5.33 -8.03
C SER A 201 -9.67 -4.80 -8.88
N THR A 202 -9.36 -5.47 -9.98
CA THR A 202 -8.37 -5.01 -10.96
C THR A 202 -8.85 -3.71 -11.61
N LEU A 203 -10.11 -3.66 -12.06
CA LEU A 203 -10.71 -2.46 -12.62
C LEU A 203 -10.69 -1.30 -11.61
N PHE A 204 -11.12 -1.54 -10.38
CA PHE A 204 -11.15 -0.53 -9.32
C PHE A 204 -9.73 -0.03 -9.00
N GLY A 205 -8.78 -0.93 -8.74
CA GLY A 205 -7.39 -0.56 -8.41
C GLY A 205 -6.72 0.23 -9.53
N PHE A 206 -6.96 -0.16 -10.79
CA PHE A 206 -6.45 0.56 -11.96
C PHE A 206 -7.08 1.94 -12.10
N ALA A 207 -8.41 2.03 -12.08
CA ALA A 207 -9.16 3.28 -12.19
C ALA A 207 -8.77 4.25 -11.04
N PHE A 208 -8.68 3.74 -9.82
CA PHE A 208 -8.29 4.50 -8.64
C PHE A 208 -6.89 5.12 -8.82
N SER A 209 -5.88 4.31 -9.15
CA SER A 209 -4.51 4.79 -9.21
C SER A 209 -4.18 5.59 -10.49
N ILE A 210 -4.87 5.36 -11.61
CA ILE A 210 -4.64 6.11 -12.86
C ILE A 210 -5.13 7.56 -12.74
N ARG A 211 -6.10 7.82 -11.86
CA ARG A 211 -6.64 9.15 -11.60
C ARG A 211 -5.70 10.04 -10.80
N VAL A 212 -4.81 9.46 -9.99
CA VAL A 212 -3.91 10.25 -9.12
C VAL A 212 -2.73 10.82 -9.92
N GLY A 213 -2.33 12.05 -9.63
CA GLY A 213 -1.18 12.70 -10.27
C GLY A 213 0.15 12.28 -9.68
N GLY A 214 1.24 12.44 -10.45
CA GLY A 214 2.62 12.12 -10.03
C GLY A 214 3.04 12.78 -8.71
N ALA A 215 2.62 14.03 -8.48
CA ALA A 215 2.90 14.78 -7.26
C ALA A 215 2.24 14.17 -6.01
N ASP A 216 1.07 13.54 -6.17
CA ASP A 216 0.31 12.93 -5.07
C ASP A 216 0.61 11.42 -4.95
N MET A 217 1.48 10.85 -5.81
CA MET A 217 1.85 9.42 -5.79
C MET A 217 2.42 8.95 -4.46
N PRO A 218 3.29 9.70 -3.74
CA PRO A 218 3.79 9.25 -2.45
C PRO A 218 2.65 8.98 -1.46
N ILE A 219 1.61 9.81 -1.47
CA ILE A 219 0.46 9.64 -0.57
C ILE A 219 -0.33 8.39 -0.96
N THR A 220 -0.56 8.16 -2.26
CA THR A 220 -1.21 6.95 -2.76
C THR A 220 -0.44 5.69 -2.39
N ILE A 221 0.88 5.71 -2.46
CA ILE A 221 1.72 4.57 -2.06
C ILE A 221 1.58 4.28 -0.56
N SER A 222 1.57 5.31 0.27
CA SER A 222 1.33 5.17 1.72
C SER A 222 -0.08 4.60 2.00
N LEU A 223 -1.10 5.05 1.28
CA LEU A 223 -2.45 4.53 1.41
C LEU A 223 -2.54 3.06 0.97
N LEU A 224 -1.90 2.70 -0.15
CA LEU A 224 -1.83 1.32 -0.62
C LEU A 224 -1.03 0.43 0.35
N ASN A 225 -0.03 0.98 1.06
CA ASN A 225 0.68 0.28 2.12
C ASN A 225 -0.22 -0.02 3.32
N SER A 226 -1.07 0.92 3.70
CA SER A 226 -2.12 0.64 4.67
C SER A 226 -3.07 -0.47 4.21
N LEU A 227 -3.54 -0.41 2.96
CA LEU A 227 -4.44 -1.40 2.40
C LEU A 227 -3.81 -2.79 2.35
N SER A 228 -2.50 -2.91 2.09
CA SER A 228 -1.77 -4.19 2.18
C SER A 228 -1.81 -4.76 3.60
N GLY A 229 -1.54 -3.93 4.62
CA GLY A 229 -1.64 -4.35 6.02
C GLY A 229 -3.05 -4.81 6.40
N VAL A 230 -4.08 -4.05 6.01
CA VAL A 230 -5.49 -4.42 6.20
C VAL A 230 -5.82 -5.73 5.47
N ALA A 231 -5.37 -5.91 4.23
CA ALA A 231 -5.56 -7.16 3.48
C ALA A 231 -4.88 -8.34 4.16
N GLY A 232 -3.67 -8.17 4.70
CA GLY A 232 -2.96 -9.18 5.48
C GLY A 232 -3.71 -9.56 6.76
N ALA A 233 -4.28 -8.58 7.46
CA ALA A 233 -5.09 -8.83 8.65
C ALA A 233 -6.35 -9.64 8.31
N ILE A 234 -7.03 -9.28 7.21
CA ILE A 234 -8.23 -9.96 6.73
C ILE A 234 -7.91 -11.39 6.25
N ALA A 235 -6.79 -11.58 5.54
CA ALA A 235 -6.30 -12.90 5.17
C ALA A 235 -6.03 -13.75 6.43
N GLY A 236 -5.48 -13.13 7.48
CA GLY A 236 -5.29 -13.75 8.79
C GLY A 236 -6.61 -14.19 9.43
N MET A 237 -7.65 -13.36 9.35
CA MET A 237 -8.99 -13.73 9.82
C MET A 237 -9.55 -14.92 9.04
N ALA A 238 -9.32 -14.97 7.72
CA ALA A 238 -9.81 -16.05 6.87
C ALA A 238 -9.25 -17.43 7.25
N ILE A 239 -7.98 -17.48 7.65
CA ILE A 239 -7.29 -18.71 8.08
C ILE A 239 -7.20 -18.87 9.60
N SER A 240 -7.84 -17.99 10.37
CA SER A 240 -7.78 -17.96 11.85
C SER A 240 -6.37 -17.82 12.45
N ASP A 241 -5.47 -17.08 11.79
CA ASP A 241 -4.11 -16.83 12.27
C ASP A 241 -3.99 -15.46 12.97
N ILE A 242 -3.88 -15.49 14.30
CA ILE A 242 -3.85 -14.26 15.12
C ILE A 242 -2.59 -13.41 14.90
N LEU A 243 -1.46 -14.01 14.52
CA LEU A 243 -0.23 -13.26 14.25
C LEU A 243 -0.42 -12.40 12.99
N LEU A 244 -0.99 -12.99 11.94
CA LEU A 244 -1.27 -12.29 10.70
C LEU A 244 -2.35 -11.20 10.89
N VAL A 245 -3.40 -11.48 11.67
CA VAL A 245 -4.44 -10.49 12.06
C VAL A 245 -3.81 -9.29 12.77
N SER A 246 -3.00 -9.55 13.79
CA SER A 246 -2.44 -8.50 14.64
C SER A 246 -1.36 -7.69 13.93
N VAL A 247 -0.38 -8.33 13.28
CA VAL A 247 0.67 -7.64 12.53
C VAL A 247 0.09 -6.88 11.34
N GLY A 248 -0.83 -7.49 10.58
CA GLY A 248 -1.53 -6.82 9.48
C GLY A 248 -2.30 -5.58 9.97
N GLY A 249 -3.02 -5.69 11.09
CA GLY A 249 -3.74 -4.57 11.69
C GLY A 249 -2.82 -3.43 12.12
N ILE A 250 -1.67 -3.76 12.74
CA ILE A 250 -0.65 -2.78 13.14
C ILE A 250 -0.11 -2.03 11.92
N VAL A 251 0.27 -2.75 10.86
CA VAL A 251 0.80 -2.15 9.62
C VAL A 251 -0.28 -1.31 8.94
N GLY A 252 -1.52 -1.82 8.86
CA GLY A 252 -2.66 -1.13 8.26
C GLY A 252 -2.96 0.21 8.96
N ALA A 253 -3.08 0.19 10.29
CA ALA A 253 -3.31 1.40 11.09
C ALA A 253 -2.15 2.40 10.96
N SER A 254 -0.91 1.92 11.10
CA SER A 254 0.29 2.77 10.97
C SER A 254 0.38 3.43 9.60
N GLY A 255 0.04 2.70 8.53
CA GLY A 255 -0.02 3.22 7.17
C GLY A 255 -1.09 4.30 6.98
N LEU A 256 -2.28 4.15 7.58
CA LEU A 256 -3.31 5.20 7.53
C LEU A 256 -2.83 6.46 8.26
N PHE A 257 -2.24 6.31 9.45
CA PHE A 257 -1.69 7.44 10.19
C PHE A 257 -0.59 8.17 9.40
N LEU A 258 0.34 7.43 8.77
CA LEU A 258 1.36 8.02 7.91
C LEU A 258 0.73 8.78 6.74
N THR A 259 -0.27 8.18 6.08
CA THR A 259 -0.99 8.79 4.96
C THR A 259 -1.65 10.12 5.39
N GLN A 260 -2.27 10.16 6.57
CA GLN A 260 -2.88 11.37 7.11
C GLN A 260 -1.85 12.47 7.41
N ILE A 261 -0.69 12.10 7.98
CA ILE A 261 0.40 13.05 8.23
C ILE A 261 0.95 13.59 6.91
N MET A 262 1.13 12.73 5.90
CA MET A 262 1.57 13.13 4.56
C MET A 262 0.58 14.09 3.90
N CYS A 263 -0.72 13.75 3.91
CA CYS A 263 -1.80 14.64 3.46
C CYS A 263 -1.70 16.02 4.10
N ARG A 264 -1.60 16.08 5.43
CA ARG A 264 -1.50 17.34 6.18
C ARG A 264 -0.23 18.12 5.82
N SER A 265 0.90 17.45 5.67
CA SER A 265 2.18 18.08 5.29
C SER A 265 2.18 18.63 3.87
N MET A 266 1.39 18.03 2.98
CA MET A 266 1.27 18.42 1.57
C MET A 266 0.06 19.32 1.30
N ASN A 267 -0.63 19.80 2.34
CA ASN A 267 -1.86 20.59 2.27
C ASN A 267 -2.94 19.94 1.37
N ARG A 268 -3.11 18.62 1.52
CA ARG A 268 -4.11 17.79 0.83
C ARG A 268 -5.04 17.14 1.83
N SER A 269 -6.26 16.83 1.41
CA SER A 269 -7.15 15.95 2.16
C SER A 269 -7.11 14.52 1.62
N LEU A 270 -7.28 13.54 2.50
CA LEU A 270 -7.41 12.13 2.10
C LEU A 270 -8.62 11.93 1.16
N MET A 271 -9.70 12.68 1.40
CA MET A 271 -10.90 12.64 0.56
C MET A 271 -10.63 13.12 -0.86
N ASP A 272 -9.79 14.15 -1.05
CA ASP A 272 -9.42 14.63 -2.39
C ASP A 272 -8.65 13.57 -3.18
N ILE A 273 -7.84 12.77 -2.50
CA ILE A 273 -7.08 11.68 -3.13
C ILE A 273 -8.01 10.51 -3.46
N LEU A 274 -8.86 10.10 -2.52
CA LEU A 274 -9.86 9.04 -2.71
C LEU A 274 -10.87 9.38 -3.81
N THR A 275 -11.30 10.64 -3.88
CA THR A 275 -12.23 11.12 -4.92
C THR A 275 -11.51 11.58 -6.19
N GLY A 276 -10.18 11.54 -6.22
CA GLY A 276 -9.34 11.89 -7.37
C GLY A 276 -9.45 13.35 -7.82
N LYS A 277 -9.71 14.27 -6.90
CA LYS A 277 -9.54 15.72 -7.07
C LYS A 277 -8.05 16.04 -7.00
N THR A 278 -7.35 15.90 -8.12
CA THR A 278 -5.92 16.21 -8.23
C THR A 278 -5.67 17.70 -8.42
N SER A 279 -4.44 18.16 -8.10
CA SER A 279 -3.96 19.56 -8.22
C SER A 279 -4.33 20.28 -9.51
N VAL A 280 -4.54 19.53 -10.59
CA VAL A 280 -4.63 20.05 -11.95
C VAL A 280 -6.06 20.42 -12.32
N SER A 281 -7.07 19.88 -11.62
CA SER A 281 -8.49 20.12 -11.94
C SER A 281 -9.15 21.21 -11.08
N GLY A 282 -8.33 22.05 -10.43
CA GLY A 282 -8.77 23.03 -9.45
C GLY A 282 -8.37 24.48 -9.75
N LYS A 283 -8.10 24.86 -11.01
CA LYS A 283 -8.27 26.28 -11.36
C LYS A 283 -9.77 26.54 -11.27
N LYS A 284 -10.22 27.08 -10.13
CA LYS A 284 -11.46 27.87 -10.09
C LYS A 284 -11.41 28.76 -11.32
N VAL A 285 -12.41 28.66 -12.18
CA VAL A 285 -12.72 29.74 -13.12
C VAL A 285 -13.13 30.90 -12.23
N VAL A 286 -12.14 31.70 -11.83
CA VAL A 286 -12.38 33.05 -11.36
C VAL A 286 -13.02 33.74 -12.55
N GLN A 287 -14.26 34.21 -12.37
CA GLN A 287 -14.91 35.10 -13.35
C GLN A 287 -13.89 36.18 -13.76
N PRO A 288 -13.84 36.61 -15.03
CA PRO A 288 -12.91 37.63 -15.45
C PRO A 288 -13.23 38.93 -14.69
N GLN A 289 -12.53 39.15 -13.58
CA GLN A 289 -12.37 40.47 -13.00
C GLN A 289 -11.44 41.23 -13.95
N PRO A 290 -11.70 42.54 -14.20
CA PRO A 290 -10.86 43.34 -15.06
C PRO A 290 -9.41 43.22 -14.61
N VAL A 291 -8.54 43.00 -15.60
CA VAL A 291 -7.10 42.80 -15.46
C VAL A 291 -6.51 43.95 -14.64
N MET A 292 -6.33 43.73 -13.35
CA MET A 292 -5.22 44.33 -12.62
C MET A 292 -4.03 43.46 -12.92
N GLU A 293 -3.03 44.04 -13.58
CA GLU A 293 -1.76 43.40 -13.90
C GLU A 293 -1.21 42.69 -12.66
N GLU A 294 -1.18 41.35 -12.69
CA GLU A 294 -0.29 40.62 -11.81
C GLU A 294 1.13 41.13 -12.07
N PRO A 295 1.91 41.51 -11.03
CA PRO A 295 3.28 41.91 -11.26
C PRO A 295 3.99 40.71 -11.87
N LYS A 296 4.50 40.90 -13.10
CA LYS A 296 5.41 39.97 -13.77
C LYS A 296 6.39 39.45 -12.73
N SER A 297 6.36 38.14 -12.49
CA SER A 297 7.45 37.47 -11.81
C SER A 297 8.69 37.66 -12.68
N GLU A 298 9.51 38.66 -12.32
CA GLU A 298 10.84 38.83 -12.89
C GLU A 298 11.59 37.51 -12.71
N THR A 299 11.89 36.85 -13.83
CA THR A 299 13.09 36.02 -13.90
C THR A 299 14.24 36.89 -13.39
N PRO A 300 15.09 36.42 -12.45
CA PRO A 300 16.35 37.09 -12.20
C PRO A 300 17.28 36.79 -13.37
N ASP A 301 16.96 37.32 -14.55
CA ASP A 301 17.99 37.71 -15.50
C ASP A 301 18.67 38.95 -14.92
N GLU A 302 19.98 38.94 -15.03
CA GLU A 302 20.92 39.93 -14.49
C GLU A 302 20.46 41.36 -14.78
N GLN A 303 19.79 42.00 -13.80
CA GLN A 303 19.71 43.45 -13.74
C GLN A 303 21.11 43.99 -13.43
N PRO A 304 21.66 44.92 -14.23
CA PRO A 304 22.94 45.54 -13.92
C PRO A 304 22.80 46.31 -12.61
N GLY A 305 23.48 45.86 -11.56
CA GLY A 305 23.51 46.53 -10.25
C GLY A 305 23.01 45.72 -9.05
N LYS A 306 22.49 44.49 -9.22
CA LYS A 306 22.27 43.58 -8.07
C LYS A 306 23.57 42.86 -7.72
N PRO A 307 23.98 42.80 -6.43
CA PRO A 307 25.19 42.08 -6.02
C PRO A 307 25.09 40.62 -6.45
N SER A 308 26.21 40.06 -6.93
CA SER A 308 26.24 38.67 -7.40
C SER A 308 25.78 37.73 -6.29
N ALA A 309 25.12 36.62 -6.64
CA ALA A 309 24.69 35.62 -5.66
C ALA A 309 25.85 35.15 -4.74
N GLY A 310 27.09 35.16 -5.24
CA GLY A 310 28.29 34.86 -4.46
C GLY A 310 28.67 35.95 -3.44
N GLU A 311 28.41 37.22 -3.71
CA GLU A 311 28.66 38.34 -2.79
C GLU A 311 27.60 38.39 -1.68
N ILE A 312 26.35 38.13 -2.04
CA ILE A 312 25.25 37.99 -1.08
C ILE A 312 25.54 36.84 -0.10
N LEU A 313 26.06 35.71 -0.61
CA LEU A 313 26.47 34.58 0.23
C LEU A 313 27.70 34.89 1.09
N ARG A 314 28.69 35.62 0.56
CA ARG A 314 29.89 36.02 1.33
C ARG A 314 29.58 36.98 2.47
N ASN A 315 28.61 37.86 2.29
CA ASN A 315 28.22 38.85 3.31
C ASN A 315 27.11 38.34 4.25
N ALA A 316 26.56 37.15 4.01
CA ALA A 316 25.51 36.58 4.85
C ALA A 316 26.08 36.04 6.17
N ARG A 317 25.48 36.46 7.30
CA ARG A 317 25.78 35.90 8.63
C ARG A 317 25.13 34.54 8.88
N SER A 318 24.02 34.27 8.21
CA SER A 318 23.31 32.99 8.27
C SER A 318 22.71 32.68 6.90
N VAL A 319 22.84 31.42 6.48
CA VAL A 319 22.32 30.94 5.20
C VAL A 319 21.44 29.73 5.48
N ILE A 320 20.20 29.80 5.03
CA ILE A 320 19.27 28.67 5.04
C ILE A 320 19.18 28.14 3.62
N ILE A 321 19.65 26.91 3.40
CA ILE A 321 19.53 26.23 2.11
C ILE A 321 18.24 25.41 2.13
N VAL A 322 17.31 25.73 1.24
CA VAL A 322 16.07 24.96 1.04
C VAL A 322 16.22 24.12 -0.23
N PRO A 323 16.69 22.86 -0.14
CA PRO A 323 16.76 21.99 -1.30
C PRO A 323 15.34 21.58 -1.73
N GLY A 324 15.08 21.60 -3.04
CA GLY A 324 13.87 21.04 -3.64
C GLY A 324 14.21 19.86 -4.55
N ASP A 325 13.18 19.10 -4.96
CA ASP A 325 13.30 17.84 -5.72
C ASP A 325 14.08 17.94 -7.05
N ARG A 326 14.33 19.14 -7.59
CA ARG A 326 15.17 19.31 -8.79
C ARG A 326 16.64 18.98 -8.58
N LYS A 327 17.17 19.07 -7.35
CA LYS A 327 18.61 18.88 -7.09
C LYS A 327 19.03 17.40 -6.92
N SER A 328 18.08 16.46 -6.94
CA SER A 328 18.34 15.02 -6.82
C SER A 328 18.67 14.34 -8.16
N VAL A 329 18.82 15.11 -9.24
CA VAL A 329 19.17 14.64 -10.59
C VAL A 329 20.68 14.82 -10.79
N VAL A 330 21.50 14.09 -10.04
CA VAL A 330 22.91 13.82 -10.36
C VAL A 330 23.21 12.38 -9.97
#